data_AF-A0AAF0J4U4-F1
#
_entry.id   AF-A0AAF0J4U4-F1
#
_cell.length_a   1.000
_cell.length_b   1.000
_cell.length_c   1.000
_cell.angle_alpha   90.00
_cell.angle_beta   90.00
_cell.angle_gamma   90.00
#
_symmetry.space_group_name_H-M   'P 1'
#
loop_
_entity.id
_entity.type
_entity.pdbx_description
1 polymer ?
#
loop_
_entity_poly.entity_id
_entity_poly.type
_entity_poly.pdbx_seq_one_letter_code
_entity_poly.pdbx_strand_id
1 'polypeptide(L)'
;MWTILRTVAVVACAALCVAARAYDVKNAQFNIATFDGSSRLTVRADKAAEYSAPTEVAEADDVYRFSATVTTGGELTSETIPHQAWIVVDDGTSAAAVWPLRVRSSGALSWSMRVDRMPAQLQNAVAEHGANWPFRIALLIGSFGTSASSQPEPLELPIAKLTFSKAVISRVSASPSKRAENEREEGFEPWPHHVHTFAKAPWLHMPPAVVSAAVAAAVVFFPWLGLVHMWRQIKSSHKTAKGTGAFIATVVVLEALAGAYWIGLSPFYVFPAVGVVLLALLRTAREALS
;
A
#
# COMPACT_ATOMS: atom_id res chain seq x y z
N MET A 1 71.12 38.88 -27.16
CA MET A 1 71.38 37.91 -26.06
C MET A 1 70.19 37.69 -25.13
N TRP A 2 69.33 38.68 -24.89
CA TRP A 2 68.14 38.55 -24.02
C TRP A 2 66.95 37.76 -24.61
N THR A 3 66.87 37.60 -25.93
CA THR A 3 65.77 36.88 -26.60
C THR A 3 65.92 35.36 -26.55
N ILE A 4 67.16 34.85 -26.52
CA ILE A 4 67.46 33.40 -26.45
C ILE A 4 67.18 32.86 -25.04
N LEU A 5 67.37 33.67 -23.99
CA LEU A 5 67.06 33.27 -22.62
C LEU A 5 65.55 33.12 -22.38
N ARG A 6 64.72 33.94 -23.05
CA ARG A 6 63.25 33.85 -22.93
C ARG A 6 62.67 32.62 -23.63
N THR A 7 63.21 32.23 -24.78
CA THR A 7 62.76 31.01 -25.47
C THR A 7 63.17 29.74 -24.74
N VAL A 8 64.35 29.69 -24.12
CA VAL A 8 64.77 28.54 -23.31
C VAL A 8 63.94 28.42 -22.02
N ALA A 9 63.59 29.55 -21.37
CA ALA A 9 62.73 29.53 -20.18
C ALA A 9 61.30 29.08 -20.47
N VAL A 10 60.71 29.44 -21.61
CA VAL A 10 59.35 29.01 -22.01
C VAL A 10 59.33 27.52 -22.40
N VAL A 11 60.38 27.01 -23.04
CA VAL A 11 60.48 25.57 -23.38
C VAL A 11 60.78 24.71 -22.15
N ALA A 12 61.55 25.22 -21.17
CA ALA A 12 61.83 24.51 -19.92
C ALA A 12 60.59 24.41 -18.99
N CYS A 13 59.69 25.41 -19.01
CA CYS A 13 58.41 25.31 -18.28
C CYS A 13 57.42 24.35 -18.92
N ALA A 14 57.48 24.10 -20.23
CA ALA A 14 56.61 23.14 -20.91
C ALA A 14 57.02 21.67 -20.67
N ALA A 15 58.27 21.41 -20.28
CA ALA A 15 58.79 20.06 -20.05
C ALA A 15 58.54 19.51 -18.62
N LEU A 16 57.98 20.32 -17.71
CA LEU A 16 57.67 19.94 -16.32
C LEU A 16 56.19 19.63 -16.07
N CYS A 17 55.36 19.59 -17.12
CA CYS A 17 54.03 19.03 -17.03
C CYS A 17 54.13 17.50 -16.92
N VAL A 18 54.37 17.01 -15.69
CA VAL A 18 54.05 15.63 -15.32
C VAL A 18 52.58 15.42 -15.67
N ALA A 19 52.30 14.61 -16.68
CA ALA A 19 50.94 14.28 -17.05
C ALA A 19 50.26 13.65 -15.83
N ALA A 20 49.36 14.40 -15.19
CA ALA A 20 48.54 13.88 -14.12
C ALA A 20 47.77 12.68 -14.66
N ARG A 21 47.93 11.51 -14.03
CA ARG A 21 47.18 10.33 -14.40
C ARG A 21 45.75 10.55 -13.94
N ALA A 22 44.78 10.65 -14.83
CA ALA A 22 43.36 10.72 -14.45
C ALA A 22 42.71 9.35 -14.59
N TYR A 23 41.77 9.04 -13.70
CA TYR A 23 40.88 7.90 -13.92
C TYR A 23 39.91 8.19 -15.06
N ASP A 24 39.73 7.21 -15.94
CA ASP A 24 38.76 7.22 -17.03
C ASP A 24 38.03 5.87 -17.08
N VAL A 25 36.89 5.82 -17.77
CA VAL A 25 36.06 4.62 -17.89
C VAL A 25 35.90 4.26 -19.36
N LYS A 26 36.10 2.98 -19.67
CA LYS A 26 35.81 2.36 -20.95
C LYS A 26 34.59 1.45 -20.89
N ASN A 27 33.86 1.36 -22.00
CA ASN A 27 32.69 0.50 -22.16
C ASN A 27 31.67 0.72 -21.03
N ALA A 28 31.39 1.98 -20.70
CA ALA A 28 30.36 2.33 -19.73
C ALA A 28 29.00 1.93 -20.30
N GLN A 29 28.27 1.09 -19.60
CA GLN A 29 26.94 0.64 -19.97
C GLN A 29 26.00 0.77 -18.78
N PHE A 30 24.92 1.51 -18.97
CA PHE A 30 23.80 1.60 -18.04
C PHE A 30 22.57 0.96 -18.68
N ASN A 31 21.93 0.06 -17.95
CA ASN A 31 20.76 -0.69 -18.41
C ASN A 31 19.66 -0.62 -17.36
N ILE A 32 18.45 -0.33 -17.83
CA ILE A 32 17.21 -0.44 -17.07
C ILE A 32 16.47 -1.65 -17.63
N ALA A 33 16.30 -2.67 -16.80
CA ALA A 33 15.52 -3.85 -17.13
C ALA A 33 14.40 -4.02 -16.11
N THR A 34 13.24 -4.48 -16.54
CA THR A 34 12.17 -4.89 -15.64
C THR A 34 12.48 -6.26 -15.06
N PHE A 35 11.88 -6.59 -13.91
CA PHE A 35 12.09 -7.85 -13.22
C PHE A 35 11.74 -9.09 -14.06
N ASP A 36 10.82 -8.97 -15.02
CA ASP A 36 10.44 -10.00 -15.99
C ASP A 36 11.51 -10.26 -17.07
N GLY A 37 12.59 -9.46 -17.10
CA GLY A 37 13.70 -9.59 -18.03
C GLY A 37 13.60 -8.69 -19.27
N SER A 38 12.54 -7.88 -19.42
CA SER A 38 12.46 -6.92 -20.52
C SER A 38 13.46 -5.76 -20.30
N SER A 39 14.17 -5.33 -21.35
CA SER A 39 15.06 -4.16 -21.28
C SER A 39 14.30 -2.92 -21.77
N ARG A 40 14.25 -1.87 -20.94
CA ARG A 40 13.59 -0.60 -21.24
C ARG A 40 14.57 0.40 -21.87
N LEU A 41 15.76 0.51 -21.30
CA LEU A 41 16.77 1.47 -21.73
C LEU A 41 18.16 0.86 -21.62
N THR A 42 18.99 1.07 -22.63
CA THR A 42 20.43 0.79 -22.55
C THR A 42 21.19 1.99 -23.12
N VAL A 43 22.01 2.62 -22.28
CA VAL A 43 22.94 3.68 -22.67
C VAL A 43 24.35 3.13 -22.64
N ARG A 44 25.13 3.40 -23.68
CA ARG A 44 26.52 2.96 -23.82
C ARG A 44 27.41 4.13 -24.21
N ALA A 45 28.60 4.19 -23.64
CA ALA A 45 29.66 5.08 -24.08
C ALA A 45 31.03 4.40 -23.95
N ASP A 46 31.91 4.68 -24.90
CA ASP A 46 33.25 4.09 -24.92
C ASP A 46 34.22 4.84 -23.99
N LYS A 47 33.91 6.09 -23.64
CA LYS A 47 34.69 6.95 -22.74
C LYS A 47 33.79 7.70 -21.75
N ALA A 48 34.35 8.10 -20.61
CA ALA A 48 33.61 8.88 -19.61
C ALA A 48 33.08 10.22 -20.17
N ALA A 49 33.88 10.92 -20.98
CA ALA A 49 33.51 12.22 -21.55
C ALA A 49 32.34 12.15 -22.56
N GLU A 50 32.11 11.00 -23.17
CA GLU A 50 31.04 10.77 -24.14
C GLU A 50 29.74 10.31 -23.47
N TYR A 51 29.80 9.96 -22.18
CA TYR A 51 28.67 9.40 -21.46
C TYR A 51 27.67 10.49 -21.08
N SER A 52 26.46 10.41 -21.65
CA SER A 52 25.35 11.30 -21.31
C SER A 52 24.40 10.61 -20.33
N ALA A 53 24.27 11.16 -19.12
CA ALA A 53 23.39 10.62 -18.09
C ALA A 53 21.89 10.77 -18.48
N PRO A 54 21.15 9.65 -18.69
CA PRO A 54 19.73 9.72 -18.97
C PRO A 54 18.93 10.19 -17.75
N THR A 55 17.77 10.80 -17.99
CA THR A 55 16.80 11.15 -16.95
C THR A 55 15.57 10.25 -17.12
N GLU A 56 15.26 9.45 -16.11
CA GLU A 56 14.23 8.41 -16.19
C GLU A 56 13.33 8.37 -14.97
N VAL A 57 12.14 7.80 -15.16
CA VAL A 57 11.17 7.54 -14.08
C VAL A 57 11.30 6.09 -13.66
N ALA A 58 11.66 5.88 -12.40
CA ALA A 58 11.81 4.59 -11.76
C ALA A 58 10.45 4.00 -11.37
N GLU A 59 10.19 2.83 -11.91
CA GLU A 59 9.04 2.00 -11.58
C GLU A 59 9.40 0.91 -10.58
N ALA A 60 8.39 0.39 -9.88
CA ALA A 60 8.60 -0.52 -8.76
C ALA A 60 9.30 -1.84 -9.14
N ASP A 61 9.15 -2.29 -10.38
CA ASP A 61 9.69 -3.55 -10.89
C ASP A 61 10.99 -3.35 -11.69
N ASP A 62 11.55 -2.13 -11.71
CA ASP A 62 12.79 -1.85 -12.44
C ASP A 62 14.03 -2.36 -11.68
N VAL A 63 15.00 -2.77 -12.49
CA VAL A 63 16.34 -3.20 -12.11
C VAL A 63 17.35 -2.36 -12.88
N TYR A 64 18.02 -1.49 -12.15
CA TYR A 64 19.11 -0.67 -12.64
C TYR A 64 20.40 -1.45 -12.61
N ARG A 65 21.17 -1.40 -13.70
CA ARG A 65 22.48 -2.04 -13.83
C ARG A 65 23.47 -1.08 -14.46
N PHE A 66 24.66 -1.02 -13.88
CA PHE A 66 25.78 -0.27 -14.44
C PHE A 66 26.99 -1.19 -14.53
N SER A 67 27.70 -1.14 -15.66
CA SER A 67 28.96 -1.87 -15.85
C SER A 67 29.93 -1.00 -16.62
N ALA A 68 31.20 -1.07 -16.24
CA ALA A 68 32.25 -0.21 -16.78
C ALA A 68 33.63 -0.86 -16.57
N THR A 69 34.63 -0.42 -17.32
CA THR A 69 36.03 -0.80 -17.12
C THR A 69 36.86 0.44 -16.82
N VAL A 70 37.40 0.53 -15.60
CA VAL A 70 38.24 1.65 -15.16
C VAL A 70 39.62 1.56 -15.81
N THR A 71 40.18 2.69 -16.21
CA THR A 71 41.52 2.81 -16.81
C THR A 71 42.18 4.12 -16.39
N THR A 72 43.50 4.23 -16.56
CA THR A 72 44.28 5.46 -16.32
C THR A 72 45.09 5.85 -17.57
N GLY A 73 44.47 5.70 -18.75
CA GLY A 73 45.14 5.84 -20.06
C GLY A 73 45.78 4.55 -20.60
N GLY A 74 45.72 3.45 -19.83
CA GLY A 74 46.23 2.12 -20.20
C GLY A 74 45.62 1.02 -19.31
N GLU A 75 46.23 -0.18 -19.30
CA GLU A 75 45.86 -1.23 -18.36
C GLU A 75 46.18 -0.84 -16.92
N LEU A 76 45.30 -1.21 -15.99
CA LEU A 76 45.51 -0.97 -14.57
C LEU A 76 46.65 -1.86 -14.05
N THR A 77 47.63 -1.22 -13.44
CA THR A 77 48.66 -1.89 -12.63
C THR A 77 48.23 -1.96 -11.17
N SER A 78 48.84 -2.83 -10.37
CA SER A 78 48.51 -2.99 -8.94
C SER A 78 48.53 -1.70 -8.13
N GLU A 79 49.38 -0.73 -8.51
CA GLU A 79 49.49 0.58 -7.86
C GLU A 79 48.42 1.59 -8.30
N THR A 80 47.79 1.37 -9.46
CA THR A 80 46.79 2.28 -10.04
C THR A 80 45.36 1.77 -9.86
N ILE A 81 45.18 0.56 -9.32
CA ILE A 81 43.87 0.06 -8.91
C ILE A 81 43.29 1.03 -7.87
N PRO A 82 42.07 1.55 -8.08
CA PRO A 82 41.48 2.50 -7.15
C PRO A 82 41.24 1.84 -5.80
N HIS A 83 41.66 2.54 -4.74
CA HIS A 83 41.42 2.11 -3.36
C HIS A 83 39.93 2.21 -2.99
N GLN A 84 39.22 3.14 -3.62
CA GLN A 84 37.83 3.47 -3.33
C GLN A 84 37.05 3.60 -4.63
N ALA A 85 35.96 2.85 -4.74
CA ALA A 85 34.98 3.01 -5.80
C ALA A 85 33.59 2.89 -5.20
N TRP A 86 32.75 3.87 -5.46
CA TRP A 86 31.39 3.91 -4.94
C TRP A 86 30.42 4.31 -6.02
N ILE A 87 29.22 3.74 -5.97
CA ILE A 87 28.05 4.37 -6.58
C ILE A 87 27.29 5.09 -5.50
N VAL A 88 27.05 6.37 -5.73
CA VAL A 88 26.31 7.24 -4.83
C VAL A 88 25.01 7.61 -5.51
N VAL A 89 23.92 7.50 -4.76
CA VAL A 89 22.64 8.08 -5.11
C VAL A 89 22.44 9.27 -4.18
N ASP A 90 22.49 10.47 -4.74
CA ASP A 90 22.29 11.73 -4.02
C ASP A 90 20.92 12.33 -4.33
N ASP A 91 20.40 13.11 -3.39
CA ASP A 91 19.17 13.89 -3.54
C ASP A 91 19.48 15.38 -3.84
N GLY A 92 20.71 15.69 -4.22
CA GLY A 92 21.24 17.05 -4.38
C GLY A 92 21.67 17.75 -3.09
N THR A 93 21.26 17.27 -1.91
CA THR A 93 21.64 17.85 -0.60
C THR A 93 22.51 16.92 0.23
N SER A 94 22.26 15.62 0.15
CA SER A 94 22.96 14.57 0.88
C SER A 94 23.00 13.26 0.09
N ALA A 95 23.92 12.37 0.47
CA ALA A 95 23.99 11.04 -0.11
C ALA A 95 22.87 10.17 0.51
N ALA A 96 21.82 9.90 -0.28
CA ALA A 96 20.70 9.07 0.14
C ALA A 96 21.07 7.58 0.24
N ALA A 97 22.00 7.11 -0.60
CA ALA A 97 22.59 5.78 -0.47
C ALA A 97 23.95 5.67 -1.15
N VAL A 98 24.80 4.79 -0.61
CA VAL A 98 26.17 4.54 -1.11
C VAL A 98 26.42 3.03 -1.24
N TRP A 99 26.90 2.60 -2.40
CA TRP A 99 27.29 1.22 -2.68
C TRP A 99 28.79 1.13 -2.91
N PRO A 100 29.55 0.44 -2.04
CA PRO A 100 30.95 0.15 -2.31
C PRO A 100 31.08 -0.85 -3.45
N LEU A 101 31.96 -0.54 -4.40
CA LEU A 101 32.28 -1.38 -5.55
C LEU A 101 33.68 -1.94 -5.40
N ARG A 102 33.83 -3.21 -5.81
CA ARG A 102 35.14 -3.83 -5.93
C ARG A 102 35.57 -3.78 -7.39
N VAL A 103 36.60 -2.98 -7.68
CA VAL A 103 37.22 -2.95 -9.01
C VAL A 103 38.13 -4.16 -9.15
N ARG A 104 37.94 -4.95 -10.22
CA ARG A 104 38.77 -6.12 -10.51
C ARG A 104 40.15 -5.67 -11.01
N SER A 105 41.12 -6.57 -11.00
CA SER A 105 42.44 -6.32 -11.61
C SER A 105 42.35 -5.96 -13.09
N SER A 106 41.33 -6.46 -13.80
CA SER A 106 41.03 -6.08 -15.19
C SER A 106 40.40 -4.69 -15.35
N GLY A 107 40.16 -3.95 -14.26
CA GLY A 107 39.42 -2.69 -14.26
C GLY A 107 37.90 -2.83 -14.30
N ALA A 108 37.38 -4.04 -14.51
CA ALA A 108 35.95 -4.26 -14.61
C ALA A 108 35.24 -4.00 -13.26
N LEU A 109 34.14 -3.25 -13.33
CA LEU A 109 33.20 -3.03 -12.24
C LEU A 109 31.76 -3.25 -12.72
N SER A 110 30.91 -3.66 -11.79
CA SER A 110 29.48 -3.81 -12.04
C SER A 110 28.67 -3.50 -10.78
N TRP A 111 27.48 -2.98 -11.00
CA TRP A 111 26.51 -2.65 -9.97
C TRP A 111 25.11 -2.97 -10.45
N SER A 112 24.26 -3.37 -9.51
CA SER A 112 22.84 -3.51 -9.76
C SER A 112 22.03 -3.12 -8.53
N MET A 113 20.94 -2.40 -8.77
CA MET A 113 19.96 -2.05 -7.76
C MET A 113 18.57 -2.39 -8.29
N ARG A 114 17.79 -3.08 -7.48
CA ARG A 114 16.36 -3.29 -7.75
C ARG A 114 15.56 -2.28 -6.94
N VAL A 115 14.54 -1.69 -7.53
CA VAL A 115 13.71 -0.67 -6.85
C VAL A 115 12.95 -1.27 -5.66
N ASP A 116 12.53 -2.53 -5.75
CA ASP A 116 11.87 -3.25 -4.66
C ASP A 116 12.77 -3.52 -3.43
N ARG A 117 14.10 -3.46 -3.61
CA ARG A 117 15.10 -3.74 -2.55
C ARG A 117 16.05 -2.57 -2.33
N MET A 118 15.56 -1.35 -2.50
CA MET A 118 16.34 -0.17 -2.19
C MET A 118 16.72 -0.13 -0.69
N PRO A 119 17.90 0.41 -0.33
CA PRO A 119 18.27 0.63 1.06
C PRO A 119 17.25 1.51 1.79
N ALA A 120 17.06 1.29 3.10
CA ALA A 120 16.12 2.04 3.92
C ALA A 120 16.38 3.56 3.89
N GLN A 121 17.65 3.97 3.79
CA GLN A 121 18.03 5.38 3.70
C GLN A 121 17.48 6.04 2.42
N LEU A 122 17.63 5.38 1.27
CA LEU A 122 17.08 5.84 0.00
C LEU A 122 15.55 5.81 0.00
N GLN A 123 14.96 4.75 0.58
CA GLN A 123 13.52 4.65 0.74
C GLN A 123 12.95 5.86 1.52
N ASN A 124 13.54 6.20 2.67
CA ASN A 124 13.12 7.34 3.47
C ASN A 124 13.25 8.65 2.69
N ALA A 125 14.39 8.88 2.01
CA ALA A 125 14.60 10.08 1.20
C ALA A 125 13.55 10.20 0.07
N VAL A 126 13.18 9.09 -0.58
CA VAL A 126 12.13 9.06 -1.61
C VAL A 126 10.75 9.38 -1.04
N ALA A 127 10.43 8.87 0.16
CA ALA A 127 9.17 9.16 0.83
C ALA A 127 9.07 10.63 1.29
N GLU A 128 10.19 11.22 1.75
CA GLU A 128 10.26 12.61 2.20
C GLU A 128 10.09 13.61 1.05
N HIS A 129 10.79 13.41 -0.07
CA HIS A 129 10.81 14.39 -1.18
C HIS A 129 9.67 14.21 -2.21
N GLY A 130 9.14 13.00 -2.39
CA GLY A 130 7.99 12.72 -3.24
C GLY A 130 8.26 12.55 -4.75
N ALA A 131 7.19 12.53 -5.55
CA ALA A 131 7.12 11.89 -6.89
C ALA A 131 7.85 12.57 -8.05
N ASN A 132 8.49 13.71 -7.81
CA ASN A 132 9.15 14.48 -8.86
C ASN A 132 10.54 14.96 -8.46
N TRP A 133 11.07 14.48 -7.33
CA TRP A 133 12.40 14.87 -6.90
C TRP A 133 13.47 14.08 -7.66
N PRO A 134 14.43 14.75 -8.33
CA PRO A 134 15.47 14.07 -9.09
C PRO A 134 16.59 13.60 -8.16
N PHE A 135 16.81 12.29 -8.12
CA PHE A 135 17.95 11.65 -7.49
C PHE A 135 19.05 11.44 -8.52
N ARG A 136 20.28 11.87 -8.23
CA ARG A 136 21.42 11.69 -9.13
C ARG A 136 22.18 10.43 -8.74
N ILE A 137 22.45 9.59 -9.73
CA ILE A 137 23.36 8.45 -9.60
C ILE A 137 24.71 8.86 -10.17
N ALA A 138 25.77 8.74 -9.36
CA ALA A 138 27.13 9.00 -9.79
C ALA A 138 28.07 7.87 -9.36
N LEU A 139 29.04 7.56 -10.22
CA LEU A 139 30.19 6.73 -9.89
C LEU A 139 31.30 7.65 -9.39
N LEU A 140 31.79 7.39 -8.18
CA LEU A 140 32.94 8.05 -7.58
C LEU A 140 34.09 7.07 -7.51
N ILE A 141 35.23 7.42 -8.11
CA ILE A 141 36.46 6.62 -8.05
C ILE A 141 37.56 7.49 -7.47
N GLY A 142 38.21 6.96 -6.44
CA GLY A 142 39.32 7.60 -5.76
C GLY A 142 40.41 6.62 -5.39
N SER A 143 41.61 7.13 -5.23
CA SER A 143 42.77 6.35 -4.84
C SER A 143 43.71 7.18 -3.98
N PHE A 144 44.34 6.52 -3.01
CA PHE A 144 45.39 7.12 -2.20
C PHE A 144 46.72 6.89 -2.89
N GLY A 145 47.42 7.97 -3.24
CA GLY A 145 48.79 7.88 -3.74
C GLY A 145 49.77 7.71 -2.59
N THR A 146 50.87 6.97 -2.82
CA THR A 146 52.04 6.95 -1.92
C THR A 146 52.86 8.23 -2.01
N SER A 147 52.74 8.98 -3.11
CA SER A 147 53.34 10.29 -3.34
C SER A 147 52.37 11.19 -4.09
N ALA A 148 52.44 12.51 -3.90
CA ALA A 148 51.58 13.48 -4.59
C ALA A 148 51.73 13.42 -6.13
N SER A 149 52.86 12.93 -6.63
CA SER A 149 53.12 12.76 -8.07
C SER A 149 52.57 11.45 -8.66
N SER A 150 52.21 10.47 -7.82
CA SER A 150 51.67 9.17 -8.25
C SER A 150 50.17 9.04 -8.02
N GLN A 151 49.55 10.02 -7.35
CA GLN A 151 48.12 10.02 -7.07
C GLN A 151 47.33 10.33 -8.34
N PRO A 152 46.46 9.42 -8.80
CA PRO A 152 45.60 9.71 -9.93
C PRO A 152 44.46 10.67 -9.54
N GLU A 153 44.05 11.50 -10.49
CA GLU A 153 42.92 12.42 -10.33
C GLU A 153 41.61 11.62 -10.14
N PRO A 154 40.79 11.96 -9.13
CA PRO A 154 39.55 11.26 -8.86
C PRO A 154 38.55 11.46 -10.01
N LEU A 155 37.72 10.46 -10.26
CA LEU A 155 36.69 10.51 -11.28
C LEU A 155 35.31 10.55 -10.64
N GLU A 156 34.52 11.56 -11.01
CA GLU A 156 33.09 11.62 -10.78
C GLU A 156 32.37 11.48 -12.13
N LEU A 157 31.69 10.36 -12.33
CA LEU A 157 30.93 10.09 -13.56
C LEU A 157 29.42 10.07 -13.24
N PRO A 158 28.63 11.05 -13.69
CA PRO A 158 27.17 10.98 -13.57
C PRO A 158 26.63 9.85 -14.45
N ILE A 159 25.94 8.89 -13.82
CA ILE A 159 25.40 7.70 -14.49
C ILE A 159 23.99 7.95 -14.99
N ALA A 160 23.11 8.51 -14.15
CA ALA A 160 21.70 8.73 -14.45
C ALA A 160 21.08 9.73 -13.47
N LYS A 161 19.93 10.30 -13.85
CA LYS A 161 19.03 11.02 -12.95
C LYS A 161 17.71 10.26 -12.88
N LEU A 162 17.29 9.88 -11.68
CA LEU A 162 16.08 9.11 -11.45
C LEU A 162 15.03 9.95 -10.74
N THR A 163 13.79 9.84 -11.17
CA THR A 163 12.62 10.29 -10.41
C THR A 163 11.79 9.06 -10.06
N PHE A 164 11.07 9.05 -8.95
CA PHE A 164 10.32 7.86 -8.52
C PHE A 164 8.82 8.01 -8.79
N SER A 165 8.21 6.96 -9.35
CA SER A 165 6.77 6.98 -9.61
C SER A 165 5.95 7.00 -8.32
N LYS A 166 4.72 7.52 -8.39
CA LYS A 166 3.80 7.57 -7.23
C LYS A 166 3.55 6.17 -6.63
N ALA A 167 3.58 5.14 -7.47
CA ALA A 167 3.40 3.75 -7.04
C ALA A 167 4.55 3.31 -6.10
N VAL A 168 5.80 3.63 -6.45
CA VAL A 168 6.97 3.35 -5.60
C VAL A 168 6.84 4.08 -4.27
N ILE A 169 6.51 5.38 -4.31
CA ILE A 169 6.37 6.19 -3.09
C ILE A 169 5.30 5.63 -2.18
N SER A 170 4.13 5.29 -2.71
CA SER A 170 3.04 4.72 -1.91
C SER A 170 3.43 3.42 -1.19
N ARG A 171 4.30 2.61 -1.79
CA ARG A 171 4.81 1.37 -1.16
C ARG A 171 5.82 1.69 -0.06
N VAL A 172 6.69 2.65 -0.30
CA VAL A 172 7.74 3.03 0.65
C VAL A 172 7.16 3.79 1.85
N SER A 173 6.18 4.66 1.63
CA SER A 173 5.49 5.40 2.69
C SER A 173 4.58 4.53 3.57
N ALA A 174 4.27 3.30 3.13
CA ALA A 174 3.31 2.43 3.82
C ALA A 174 3.89 1.69 5.03
N SER A 175 5.22 1.54 5.13
CA SER A 175 5.84 0.82 6.24
C SER A 175 6.71 1.76 7.07
N PRO A 176 6.39 1.99 8.35
CA PRO A 176 7.33 2.66 9.24
C PRO A 176 8.63 1.86 9.30
N SER A 177 9.76 2.54 9.42
CA SER A 177 11.04 1.86 9.60
C SER A 177 11.03 1.10 10.93
N LYS A 178 11.75 -0.03 11.04
CA LYS A 178 11.89 -0.75 12.32
C LYS A 178 12.36 0.15 13.47
N ARG A 179 13.17 1.16 13.15
CA ARG A 179 13.61 2.15 14.14
C ARG A 179 12.43 3.01 14.61
N ALA A 180 11.60 3.50 13.70
CA ALA A 180 10.40 4.26 14.05
C ALA A 180 9.37 3.40 14.81
N GLU A 181 9.25 2.11 14.46
CA GLU A 181 8.45 1.16 15.24
C GLU A 181 8.99 1.01 16.66
N ASN A 182 10.29 0.79 16.82
CA ASN A 182 10.93 0.70 18.13
C ASN A 182 10.82 2.01 18.93
N GLU A 183 11.03 3.17 18.30
CA GLU A 183 10.91 4.47 18.96
C GLU A 183 9.49 4.69 19.49
N ARG A 184 8.48 4.24 18.74
CA ARG A 184 7.09 4.28 19.16
C ARG A 184 6.76 3.27 20.26
N GLU A 185 7.30 2.05 20.19
CA GLU A 185 7.13 1.02 21.23
C GLU A 185 7.82 1.39 22.55
N GLU A 186 9.00 2.01 22.47
CA GLU A 186 9.77 2.51 23.61
C GLU A 186 9.19 3.82 24.19
N GLY A 187 8.20 4.42 23.53
CA GLY A 187 7.47 5.59 24.02
C GLY A 187 8.16 6.92 23.79
N PHE A 188 9.09 7.01 22.83
CA PHE A 188 9.69 8.28 22.41
C PHE A 188 8.71 9.16 21.62
N GLU A 189 7.68 8.55 21.01
CA GLU A 189 6.58 9.25 20.36
C GLU A 189 5.29 9.15 21.19
N PRO A 190 4.43 10.19 21.17
CA PRO A 190 3.12 10.11 21.79
C PRO A 190 2.28 9.02 21.10
N TRP A 191 1.63 8.18 21.91
CA TRP A 191 0.71 7.16 21.41
C TRP A 191 -0.43 7.81 20.64
N PRO A 192 -0.84 7.27 19.47
CA PRO A 192 -1.97 7.80 18.74
C PRO A 192 -3.25 7.63 19.55
N HIS A 193 -4.15 8.60 19.42
CA HIS A 193 -5.43 8.57 20.11
C HIS A 193 -6.34 7.49 19.53
N HIS A 194 -6.62 6.44 20.32
CA HIS A 194 -7.57 5.39 19.93
C HIS A 194 -8.99 5.79 20.37
N VAL A 195 -9.91 5.90 19.41
CA VAL A 195 -11.34 6.14 19.69
C VAL A 195 -12.10 4.82 19.55
N HIS A 196 -12.83 4.42 20.60
CA HIS A 196 -13.73 3.28 20.51
C HIS A 196 -14.90 3.62 19.59
N THR A 197 -14.98 2.95 18.44
CA THR A 197 -16.12 3.09 17.52
C THR A 197 -17.15 2.02 17.88
N PHE A 198 -18.28 2.44 18.46
CA PHE A 198 -19.39 1.54 18.71
C PHE A 198 -20.05 1.12 17.40
N ALA A 199 -20.58 -0.10 17.38
CA ALA A 199 -21.40 -0.56 16.26
C ALA A 199 -22.58 0.40 16.03
N LYS A 200 -22.84 0.74 14.77
CA LYS A 200 -24.02 1.52 14.41
C LYS A 200 -25.25 0.74 14.82
N ALA A 201 -26.16 1.44 15.47
CA ALA A 201 -27.40 0.87 15.94
C ALA A 201 -28.28 0.37 14.77
N PRO A 202 -28.91 -0.83 14.87
CA PRO A 202 -29.71 -1.39 13.79
C PRO A 202 -30.88 -0.52 13.32
N TRP A 203 -31.48 0.28 14.22
CA TRP A 203 -32.62 1.15 13.89
C TRP A 203 -32.27 2.27 12.91
N LEU A 204 -30.99 2.63 12.76
CA LEU A 204 -30.55 3.63 11.79
C LEU A 204 -30.77 3.20 10.34
N HIS A 205 -30.87 1.89 10.12
CA HIS A 205 -31.13 1.31 8.80
C HIS A 205 -32.58 0.86 8.64
N MET A 206 -33.43 1.05 9.66
CA MET A 206 -34.83 0.66 9.56
C MET A 206 -35.62 1.69 8.74
N PRO A 207 -36.54 1.24 7.87
CA PRO A 207 -37.43 2.14 7.14
C PRO A 207 -38.35 2.91 8.10
N PRO A 208 -38.91 4.06 7.66
CA PRO A 208 -39.80 4.87 8.49
C PRO A 208 -40.96 4.05 9.06
N ALA A 209 -41.29 4.26 10.33
CA ALA A 209 -42.28 3.46 11.06
C ALA A 209 -43.64 3.38 10.35
N VAL A 210 -44.06 4.47 9.70
CA VAL A 210 -45.32 4.53 8.94
C VAL A 210 -45.29 3.58 7.73
N VAL A 211 -44.16 3.50 7.02
CA VAL A 211 -44.01 2.62 5.86
C VAL A 211 -44.02 1.16 6.32
N SER A 212 -43.24 0.83 7.36
CA SER A 212 -43.22 -0.50 7.94
C SER A 212 -44.60 -0.95 8.44
N ALA A 213 -45.33 -0.05 9.12
CA ALA A 213 -46.67 -0.33 9.61
C ALA A 213 -47.68 -0.54 8.47
N ALA A 214 -47.63 0.30 7.43
CA ALA A 214 -48.52 0.18 6.27
C ALA A 214 -48.28 -1.13 5.51
N VAL A 215 -47.02 -1.50 5.27
CA VAL A 215 -46.66 -2.75 4.60
C VAL A 215 -47.06 -3.96 5.45
N ALA A 216 -46.77 -3.94 6.75
CA ALA A 216 -47.16 -5.01 7.66
C ALA A 216 -48.69 -5.18 7.71
N ALA A 217 -49.44 -4.08 7.81
CA ALA A 217 -50.89 -4.11 7.79
C ALA A 217 -51.43 -4.68 6.47
N ALA A 218 -50.88 -4.26 5.32
CA ALA A 218 -51.28 -4.78 4.03
C ALA A 218 -51.03 -6.29 3.92
N VAL A 219 -49.83 -6.76 4.26
CA VAL A 219 -49.45 -8.18 4.18
C VAL A 219 -50.30 -9.04 5.12
N VAL A 220 -50.59 -8.55 6.33
CA VAL A 220 -51.38 -9.31 7.31
C VAL A 220 -52.86 -9.27 6.96
N PHE A 221 -53.47 -8.10 6.76
CA PHE A 221 -54.93 -7.98 6.65
C PHE A 221 -55.47 -8.34 5.26
N PHE A 222 -54.71 -8.12 4.18
CA PHE A 222 -55.23 -8.31 2.82
C PHE A 222 -55.64 -9.77 2.52
N PRO A 223 -54.87 -10.81 2.90
CA PRO A 223 -55.29 -12.20 2.75
C PRO A 223 -56.57 -12.54 3.54
N TRP A 224 -56.71 -12.02 4.77
CA TRP A 224 -57.90 -12.26 5.59
C TRP A 224 -59.14 -11.57 5.02
N LEU A 225 -59.00 -10.33 4.52
CA LEU A 225 -60.09 -9.61 3.85
C LEU A 225 -60.53 -10.36 2.58
N GLY A 226 -59.58 -10.87 1.81
CA GLY A 226 -59.85 -11.72 0.65
C GLY A 226 -60.62 -13.00 1.04
N LEU A 227 -60.17 -13.68 2.09
CA LEU A 227 -60.84 -14.88 2.61
C LEU A 227 -62.28 -14.58 3.06
N VAL A 228 -62.49 -13.51 3.82
CA VAL A 228 -63.82 -13.08 4.28
C VAL A 228 -64.71 -12.72 3.08
N HIS A 229 -64.16 -12.05 2.06
CA HIS A 229 -64.89 -11.71 0.85
C HIS A 229 -65.34 -12.98 0.09
N MET A 230 -64.44 -13.94 -0.12
CA MET A 230 -64.77 -15.23 -0.74
C MET A 230 -65.78 -16.03 0.09
N TRP A 231 -65.63 -16.04 1.41
CA TRP A 231 -66.55 -16.73 2.32
C TRP A 231 -67.98 -16.16 2.23
N ARG A 232 -68.13 -14.84 2.05
CA ARG A 232 -69.44 -14.21 1.87
C ARG A 232 -70.15 -14.72 0.61
N GLN A 233 -69.42 -15.03 -0.46
CA GLN A 233 -69.99 -15.54 -1.70
C GLN A 233 -70.46 -17.01 -1.57
N ILE A 234 -69.81 -17.79 -0.72
CA ILE A 234 -70.10 -19.22 -0.51
C ILE A 234 -71.21 -19.45 0.54
N LYS A 235 -71.66 -18.39 1.23
CA LYS A 235 -72.62 -18.51 2.33
C LYS A 235 -74.02 -18.91 1.84
N SER A 236 -74.23 -20.22 1.66
CA SER A 236 -75.56 -20.81 1.63
C SER A 236 -76.20 -20.70 3.01
N SER A 237 -77.53 -20.58 3.07
CA SER A 237 -78.29 -20.37 4.30
C SER A 237 -78.19 -21.56 5.25
N HIS A 238 -77.12 -21.63 6.05
CA HIS A 238 -76.97 -22.62 7.10
C HIS A 238 -77.78 -22.23 8.33
N LYS A 239 -78.64 -23.15 8.80
CA LYS A 239 -79.34 -23.03 10.08
C LYS A 239 -78.32 -23.29 11.18
N THR A 240 -78.09 -22.31 12.04
CA THR A 240 -77.19 -22.45 13.21
C THR A 240 -77.82 -23.38 14.24
N ALA A 241 -77.06 -24.38 14.70
CA ALA A 241 -77.48 -25.27 15.79
C ALA A 241 -77.61 -24.50 17.11
N LYS A 242 -78.42 -25.03 18.03
CA LYS A 242 -78.51 -24.49 19.40
C LYS A 242 -77.16 -24.73 20.08
N GLY A 243 -76.58 -23.70 20.72
CA GLY A 243 -75.29 -23.81 21.41
C GLY A 243 -74.06 -23.32 20.62
N THR A 244 -74.14 -23.17 19.29
CA THR A 244 -73.02 -22.66 18.47
C THR A 244 -72.54 -21.28 18.91
N GLY A 245 -73.45 -20.40 19.34
CA GLY A 245 -73.08 -19.06 19.82
C GLY A 245 -72.25 -19.08 21.11
N ALA A 246 -72.58 -19.98 22.05
CA ALA A 246 -71.82 -20.14 23.29
C ALA A 246 -70.42 -20.71 23.02
N PHE A 247 -70.30 -21.64 22.08
CA PHE A 247 -69.02 -22.17 21.62
C PHE A 247 -68.15 -21.10 20.94
N ILE A 248 -68.72 -20.27 20.06
CA ILE A 248 -67.97 -19.17 19.44
C ILE A 248 -67.50 -18.17 20.51
N ALA A 249 -68.34 -17.86 21.49
CA ALA A 249 -67.98 -16.95 22.58
C ALA A 249 -66.79 -17.48 23.41
N THR A 250 -66.75 -18.78 23.73
CA THR A 250 -65.63 -19.38 24.48
C THR A 250 -64.33 -19.40 23.66
N VAL A 251 -64.41 -19.62 22.34
CA VAL A 251 -63.26 -19.48 21.44
C VAL A 251 -62.74 -18.03 21.43
N VAL A 252 -63.63 -17.03 21.33
CA VAL A 252 -63.23 -15.61 21.36
C VAL A 252 -62.55 -15.24 22.68
N VAL A 253 -63.06 -15.74 23.82
CA VAL A 253 -62.43 -15.52 25.13
C VAL A 253 -61.05 -16.16 25.21
N LEU A 254 -60.87 -17.36 24.64
CA LEU A 254 -59.57 -18.03 24.58
C LEU A 254 -58.56 -17.20 23.76
N GLU A 255 -58.97 -16.70 22.59
CA GLU A 255 -58.12 -15.83 21.75
C GLU A 255 -57.78 -14.50 22.45
N ALA A 256 -58.73 -13.91 23.20
CA ALA A 256 -58.47 -12.72 23.98
C ALA A 256 -57.42 -12.97 25.09
N LEU A 257 -57.44 -14.13 25.74
CA LEU A 257 -56.42 -14.52 26.72
C LEU A 257 -55.04 -14.72 26.08
N ALA A 258 -54.99 -15.29 24.88
CA ALA A 258 -53.75 -15.40 24.11
C ALA A 258 -53.20 -14.01 23.73
N GLY A 259 -54.07 -13.08 23.33
CA GLY A 259 -53.71 -11.68 23.09
C GLY A 259 -53.20 -10.97 24.34
N ALA A 260 -53.84 -11.19 25.50
CA ALA A 260 -53.40 -10.63 26.76
C ALA A 260 -52.01 -11.13 27.18
N TYR A 261 -51.73 -12.44 26.97
CA TYR A 261 -50.39 -13.00 27.16
C TYR A 261 -49.35 -12.32 26.27
N TRP A 262 -49.67 -12.13 24.98
CA TRP A 262 -48.78 -11.48 24.02
C TRP A 262 -48.42 -10.03 24.40
N ILE A 263 -49.37 -9.29 24.98
CA ILE A 263 -49.15 -7.91 25.44
C ILE A 263 -48.30 -7.85 26.73
N GLY A 264 -48.07 -8.99 27.40
CA GLY A 264 -47.17 -9.10 28.55
C GLY A 264 -47.85 -9.51 29.85
N LEU A 265 -49.09 -10.04 29.82
CA LEU A 265 -49.69 -10.61 31.02
C LEU A 265 -48.88 -11.83 31.46
N SER A 266 -48.57 -11.90 32.76
CA SER A 266 -47.76 -12.98 33.30
C SER A 266 -48.42 -14.35 33.08
N PRO A 267 -47.65 -15.40 32.73
CA PRO A 267 -48.17 -16.75 32.53
C PRO A 267 -48.99 -17.28 33.71
N PHE A 268 -48.67 -16.85 34.93
CA PHE A 268 -49.33 -17.28 36.16
C PHE A 268 -50.80 -16.84 36.25
N TYR A 269 -51.20 -15.78 35.55
CA TYR A 269 -52.62 -15.38 35.46
C TYR A 269 -53.31 -15.96 34.24
N VAL A 270 -52.58 -16.09 33.12
CA VAL A 270 -53.14 -16.59 31.85
C VAL A 270 -53.44 -18.08 31.93
N PHE A 271 -52.50 -18.91 32.40
CA PHE A 271 -52.67 -20.37 32.35
C PHE A 271 -53.83 -20.91 33.21
N PRO A 272 -54.05 -20.46 34.45
CA PRO A 272 -55.23 -20.87 35.20
C PRO A 272 -56.54 -20.43 34.54
N ALA A 273 -56.60 -19.21 34.00
CA ALA A 273 -57.77 -18.70 33.29
C ALA A 273 -58.05 -19.50 32.01
N VAL A 274 -57.01 -19.81 31.23
CA VAL A 274 -57.11 -20.70 30.06
C VAL A 274 -57.61 -22.08 30.46
N GLY A 275 -57.13 -22.65 31.58
CA GLY A 275 -57.61 -23.93 32.10
C GLY A 275 -59.13 -23.94 32.35
N VAL A 276 -59.66 -22.88 32.98
CA VAL A 276 -61.11 -22.74 33.21
C VAL A 276 -61.87 -22.56 31.89
N VAL A 277 -61.37 -21.74 30.98
CA VAL A 277 -62.00 -21.49 29.67
C VAL A 277 -62.00 -22.75 28.80
N LEU A 278 -60.95 -23.58 28.85
CA LEU A 278 -60.89 -24.85 28.14
C LEU A 278 -61.96 -25.84 28.62
N LEU A 279 -62.24 -25.91 29.93
CA LEU A 279 -63.33 -26.74 30.46
C LEU A 279 -64.70 -26.26 29.95
N ALA A 280 -64.92 -24.95 29.90
CA ALA A 280 -66.14 -24.37 29.33
C ALA A 280 -66.24 -24.60 27.81
N LEU A 281 -65.11 -24.54 27.09
CA LEU A 281 -65.01 -24.82 25.66
C LEU A 281 -65.41 -26.27 25.36
N LEU A 282 -64.90 -27.25 26.12
CA LEU A 282 -65.24 -28.66 25.94
C LEU A 282 -66.73 -28.94 26.10
N ARG A 283 -67.38 -28.30 27.09
CA ARG A 283 -68.83 -28.44 27.30
C ARG A 283 -69.63 -27.80 26.17
N THR A 284 -69.31 -26.55 25.82
CA THR A 284 -70.02 -25.82 24.76
C THR A 284 -69.80 -26.41 23.37
N ALA A 285 -68.62 -26.99 23.12
CA ALA A 285 -68.33 -27.75 21.90
C ALA A 285 -69.21 -28.99 21.77
N ARG A 286 -69.38 -29.75 22.88
CA ARG A 286 -70.24 -30.94 22.88
C ARG A 286 -71.70 -30.59 22.57
N GLU A 287 -72.23 -29.51 23.15
CA GLU A 287 -73.59 -29.03 22.91
C GLU A 287 -73.77 -28.48 21.48
N ALA A 288 -72.73 -27.89 20.89
CA ALA A 288 -72.77 -27.36 19.52
C ALA A 288 -72.63 -28.45 18.44
N LEU A 289 -72.05 -29.61 18.77
CA LEU A 289 -71.82 -30.75 17.87
C LEU A 289 -72.90 -31.84 17.96
N SER A 290 -73.73 -31.83 19.00
CA SER A 290 -74.87 -32.77 19.20
C SER A 290 -76.15 -32.28 18.54
#